data_AF-A0A2M7CVG4-F1
#
_entry.id   AF-A0A2M7CVG4-F1
#
_cell.length_a   1.000
_cell.length_b   1.000
_cell.length_c   1.000
_cell.angle_alpha   90.00
_cell.angle_beta   90.00
_cell.angle_gamma   90.00
#
_symmetry.space_group_name_H-M   'P 1'
#
loop_
_entity.id
_entity.type
_entity.pdbx_description
1 polymer ?
#
loop_
_entity_poly.entity_id
_entity_poly.type
_entity_poly.pdbx_seq_one_letter_code
_entity_poly.pdbx_strand_id
1 'polypeptide(L)'
;MRSRRLQVILALIVVVISILLWRVEQRDRSQDVDATAIGKIGVKLAEASQTTAESTAKIAKISVQTSTAVDRLQEQALLSSKRQDRSEADASALKHRVKILEDVVNKPGYVAMMAADLQLGASAKVAITEMYQSNGITAGSNADVGMPVATDWHGQSLRETHIRPGGVVELIFDKRSGVAGGVIRFVPDLELAARGGPMDWRCETFDYPEIEAITPSCHFLIKP
;
A
#
# COMPACT_ATOMS: atom_id res chain seq x y z
N MET A 1 81.72 2.50 106.54
CA MET A 1 81.11 2.91 105.25
C MET A 1 80.81 1.76 104.25
N ARG A 2 81.01 0.47 104.59
CA ARG A 2 80.70 -0.66 103.67
C ARG A 2 79.23 -1.12 103.64
N SER A 3 78.43 -0.82 104.65
CA SER A 3 77.02 -1.30 104.76
C SER A 3 76.02 -0.58 103.84
N ARG A 4 76.20 0.73 103.58
CA ARG A 4 75.28 1.48 102.70
C ARG A 4 75.36 1.08 101.22
N ARG A 5 76.51 0.56 100.76
CA ARG A 5 76.66 0.11 99.37
C ARG A 5 75.90 -1.18 99.06
N LEU A 6 75.71 -2.05 100.05
CA LEU A 6 74.98 -3.30 99.87
C LEU A 6 73.47 -3.08 99.74
N GLN A 7 72.90 -2.14 100.51
CA GLN A 7 71.47 -1.82 100.44
C GLN A 7 71.07 -1.17 99.10
N VAL A 8 71.93 -0.35 98.51
CA VAL A 8 71.65 0.28 97.21
C VAL A 8 71.66 -0.76 96.08
N ILE A 9 72.58 -1.73 96.13
CA ILE A 9 72.66 -2.80 95.12
C ILE A 9 71.43 -3.71 95.20
N LEU A 10 70.99 -4.07 96.40
CA LEU A 10 69.78 -4.90 96.56
C LEU A 10 68.52 -4.18 96.09
N ALA A 11 68.38 -2.88 96.37
CA ALA A 11 67.25 -2.09 95.89
C ALA A 11 67.22 -2.00 94.36
N LEU A 12 68.38 -1.82 93.71
CA LEU A 12 68.47 -1.81 92.25
C LEU A 12 68.11 -3.17 91.64
N ILE A 13 68.53 -4.28 92.25
CA ILE A 13 68.18 -5.61 91.78
C ILE A 13 66.67 -5.85 91.86
N VAL A 14 66.02 -5.44 92.95
CA VAL A 14 64.55 -5.58 93.08
C VAL A 14 63.81 -4.72 92.05
N VAL A 15 64.27 -3.50 91.79
CA VAL A 15 63.67 -2.64 90.74
C VAL A 15 63.85 -3.25 89.35
N VAL A 16 65.03 -3.77 89.03
CA VAL A 16 65.30 -4.42 87.74
C VAL A 16 64.47 -5.69 87.57
N ILE A 17 64.35 -6.52 88.62
CA ILE A 17 63.51 -7.73 88.59
C ILE A 17 62.03 -7.37 88.41
N SER A 18 61.53 -6.34 89.11
CA SER A 18 60.14 -5.88 88.93
C SER A 18 59.87 -5.34 87.51
N ILE A 19 60.84 -4.63 86.91
CA ILE A 19 60.72 -4.15 85.52
C ILE A 19 60.74 -5.33 84.53
N LEU A 20 61.58 -6.34 84.78
CA LEU A 20 61.66 -7.52 83.93
C LEU A 20 60.40 -8.39 84.04
N LEU A 21 59.85 -8.58 85.25
CA LEU A 21 58.59 -9.29 85.45
C LEU A 21 57.41 -8.55 84.80
N TRP A 22 57.36 -7.22 84.91
CA TRP A 22 56.34 -6.42 84.23
C TRP A 22 56.45 -6.48 82.69
N ARG A 23 57.66 -6.55 82.14
CA ARG A 23 57.87 -6.73 80.69
C ARG A 23 57.47 -8.10 80.18
N VAL A 24 57.62 -9.15 80.97
CA VAL A 24 57.21 -10.52 80.58
C VAL A 24 55.69 -10.61 80.54
N GLU A 25 54.99 -10.03 81.52
CA GLU A 25 53.52 -9.98 81.56
C GLU A 25 52.89 -9.18 80.40
N GLN A 26 53.55 -8.10 79.96
CA GLN A 26 53.11 -7.31 78.80
C GLN A 26 53.24 -8.08 77.47
N ARG A 27 54.12 -9.07 77.39
CA ARG A 27 54.38 -9.81 76.15
C ARG A 27 53.29 -10.84 75.82
N ASP A 28 52.69 -11.46 76.84
CA ASP A 28 51.60 -12.43 76.63
C ASP A 28 50.28 -11.74 76.24
N ARG A 29 50.03 -10.50 76.67
CA ARG A 29 48.82 -9.77 76.25
C ARG A 29 48.85 -9.24 74.82
N SER A 30 50.01 -9.16 74.17
CA SER A 30 50.10 -8.63 72.80
C SER A 30 49.90 -9.69 71.70
N GLN A 31 49.95 -10.98 72.02
CA GLN A 31 49.78 -12.05 71.02
C GLN A 31 48.32 -12.49 70.82
N ASP A 32 47.44 -12.24 71.79
CA ASP A 32 46.01 -12.61 71.67
C ASP A 32 45.14 -11.56 70.94
N VAL A 33 45.63 -10.32 70.83
CA VAL A 33 44.86 -9.23 70.20
C VAL A 33 44.96 -9.26 68.67
N ASP A 34 46.04 -9.82 68.11
CA ASP A 34 46.27 -9.84 66.66
C ASP A 34 45.53 -10.97 65.94
N ALA A 35 45.38 -12.15 66.55
CA ALA A 35 44.69 -13.27 65.91
C ALA A 35 43.18 -13.02 65.71
N THR A 36 42.55 -12.33 66.66
CA THR A 36 41.09 -12.09 66.63
C THR A 36 40.70 -10.95 65.68
N ALA A 37 41.56 -9.93 65.54
CA ALA A 37 41.34 -8.80 64.63
C ALA A 37 41.54 -9.20 63.16
N ILE A 38 42.56 -10.01 62.86
CA ILE A 38 42.85 -10.49 61.50
C ILE A 38 41.73 -11.41 60.98
N GLY A 39 41.16 -12.26 61.85
CA GLY A 39 40.01 -13.11 61.49
C GLY A 39 38.75 -12.31 61.11
N LYS A 40 38.43 -11.23 61.85
CA LYS A 40 37.27 -10.38 61.54
C LYS A 40 37.42 -9.59 60.25
N ILE A 41 38.64 -9.18 59.90
CA ILE A 41 38.92 -8.50 58.63
C ILE A 41 38.76 -9.48 57.45
N GLY A 42 39.24 -10.72 57.60
CA GLY A 42 39.07 -11.77 56.59
C GLY A 42 37.61 -12.10 56.27
N VAL A 43 36.75 -12.21 57.29
CA VAL A 43 35.31 -12.49 57.09
C VAL A 43 34.61 -11.33 56.38
N LYS A 44 34.88 -10.07 56.76
CA LYS A 44 34.32 -8.90 56.07
C LYS A 44 34.80 -8.76 54.63
N LEU A 45 36.05 -9.15 54.34
CA LEU A 45 36.59 -9.13 52.98
C LEU A 45 35.97 -10.23 52.11
N ALA A 46 35.68 -11.41 52.68
CA ALA A 46 34.97 -12.48 51.98
C ALA A 46 33.51 -12.09 51.68
N GLU A 47 32.80 -11.46 52.61
CA GLU A 47 31.44 -10.92 52.37
C GLU A 47 31.44 -9.81 51.31
N ALA A 48 32.44 -8.91 51.33
CA ALA A 48 32.63 -7.89 50.29
C ALA A 48 32.95 -8.51 48.92
N SER A 49 33.73 -9.60 48.88
CA SER A 49 34.01 -10.36 47.65
C SER A 49 32.77 -11.06 47.10
N GLN A 50 31.90 -11.58 47.97
CA GLN A 50 30.70 -12.29 47.54
C GLN A 50 29.65 -11.32 46.98
N THR A 51 29.50 -10.15 47.59
CA THR A 51 28.63 -9.07 47.09
C THR A 51 29.11 -8.45 45.78
N THR A 52 30.43 -8.41 45.53
CA THR A 52 30.98 -7.98 44.23
C THR A 52 30.77 -9.03 43.14
N ALA A 53 30.88 -10.33 43.45
CA ALA A 53 30.55 -11.40 42.51
C ALA A 53 29.06 -11.40 42.14
N GLU A 54 28.17 -11.17 43.10
CA GLU A 54 26.73 -11.11 42.85
C GLU A 54 26.32 -9.88 42.03
N SER A 55 26.92 -8.72 42.31
CA SER A 55 26.65 -7.49 41.56
C SER A 55 27.18 -7.57 40.12
N THR A 56 28.35 -8.16 39.88
CA THR A 56 28.89 -8.37 38.52
C THR A 56 28.02 -9.34 37.71
N ALA A 57 27.52 -10.43 38.32
CA ALA A 57 26.58 -11.34 37.66
C ALA A 57 25.25 -10.65 37.30
N LYS A 58 24.72 -9.79 38.18
CA LYS A 58 23.53 -8.98 37.91
C LYS A 58 23.77 -8.00 36.76
N ILE A 59 24.90 -7.31 36.74
CA ILE A 59 25.27 -6.37 35.67
C ILE A 59 25.39 -7.09 34.32
N ALA A 60 26.03 -8.27 34.28
CA ALA A 60 26.12 -9.06 33.06
C ALA A 60 24.74 -9.49 32.54
N LYS A 61 23.83 -9.91 33.44
CA LYS A 61 22.45 -10.25 33.07
C LYS A 61 21.69 -9.06 32.51
N ILE A 62 21.83 -7.89 33.14
CA ILE A 62 21.22 -6.64 32.66
C ILE A 62 21.77 -6.28 31.29
N SER A 63 23.10 -6.40 31.07
CA SER A 63 23.73 -6.10 29.77
C SER A 63 23.22 -6.98 28.63
N VAL A 64 22.94 -8.27 28.88
CA VAL A 64 22.37 -9.16 27.87
C VAL A 64 20.88 -8.85 27.63
N GLN A 65 20.14 -8.51 28.69
CA GLN A 65 18.75 -8.09 28.57
C GLN A 65 18.61 -6.77 27.81
N THR A 66 19.51 -5.81 28.02
CA THR A 66 19.50 -4.55 27.27
C THR A 66 19.92 -4.74 25.82
N SER A 67 20.91 -5.58 25.50
CA SER A 67 21.28 -5.83 24.10
C SER A 67 20.13 -6.46 23.32
N THR A 68 19.50 -7.50 23.88
CA THR A 68 18.35 -8.17 23.25
C THR A 68 17.12 -7.27 23.12
N ALA A 69 16.92 -6.34 24.05
CA ALA A 69 15.88 -5.33 23.92
C ALA A 69 16.17 -4.33 22.79
N VAL A 70 17.43 -3.90 22.64
CA VAL A 70 17.86 -3.03 21.53
C VAL A 70 17.67 -3.72 20.19
N ASP A 71 18.06 -4.99 20.06
CA ASP A 71 17.88 -5.76 18.83
C ASP A 71 16.39 -5.86 18.42
N ARG A 72 15.50 -6.10 19.38
CA ARG A 72 14.04 -6.15 19.15
C ARG A 72 13.48 -4.80 18.71
N LEU A 73 13.94 -3.71 19.31
CA LEU A 73 13.50 -2.36 18.93
C LEU A 73 13.98 -2.01 17.52
N GLN A 74 15.20 -2.42 17.15
CA GLN A 74 15.74 -2.21 15.82
C GLN A 74 14.98 -3.02 14.76
N GLU A 75 14.60 -4.27 15.07
CA GLU A 75 13.75 -5.09 14.20
C GLU A 75 12.34 -4.49 14.04
N GLN A 76 11.73 -4.00 15.12
CA GLN A 76 10.43 -3.32 15.05
C GLN A 76 10.47 -2.05 14.20
N ALA A 77 11.54 -1.25 14.30
CA ALA A 77 11.71 -0.05 13.49
C ALA A 77 11.87 -0.36 11.99
N LEU A 78 12.56 -1.46 11.65
CA LEU A 78 12.67 -1.91 10.26
C LEU A 78 11.31 -2.35 9.68
N LEU A 79 10.51 -3.06 10.49
CA LEU A 79 9.18 -3.50 10.08
C LEU A 79 8.20 -2.35 9.91
N SER A 80 8.26 -1.32 10.77
CA SER A 80 7.40 -0.14 10.62
C SER A 80 7.76 0.68 9.37
N SER A 81 9.04 0.86 9.07
CA SER A 81 9.51 1.50 7.82
C SER A 81 9.01 0.75 6.58
N LYS A 82 9.14 -0.58 6.53
CA LYS A 82 8.61 -1.38 5.40
C LYS A 82 7.09 -1.28 5.22
N ARG A 83 6.33 -1.11 6.31
CA ARG A 83 4.88 -0.90 6.23
C ARG A 83 4.54 0.47 5.66
N GLN A 84 5.32 1.49 6.01
CA GLN A 84 5.14 2.84 5.49
C GLN A 84 5.39 2.89 3.97
N ASP A 85 6.49 2.30 3.49
CA ASP A 85 6.81 2.26 2.05
C ASP A 85 5.72 1.55 1.23
N ARG A 86 5.19 0.43 1.74
CA ARG A 86 4.06 -0.27 1.09
C ARG A 86 2.80 0.59 1.05
N SER A 87 2.49 1.30 2.13
CA SER A 87 1.31 2.17 2.18
C SER A 87 1.41 3.35 1.20
N GLU A 88 2.60 3.91 0.99
CA GLU A 88 2.84 4.97 0.02
C GLU A 88 2.72 4.46 -1.42
N ALA A 89 3.25 3.26 -1.71
CA ALA A 89 3.11 2.61 -3.00
C ALA A 89 1.63 2.35 -3.33
N ASP A 90 0.87 1.78 -2.39
CA ASP A 90 -0.56 1.51 -2.56
C ASP A 90 -1.37 2.81 -2.74
N ALA A 91 -1.06 3.86 -1.99
CA ALA A 91 -1.68 5.17 -2.14
C ALA A 91 -1.41 5.80 -3.51
N SER A 92 -0.20 5.64 -4.04
CA SER A 92 0.17 6.13 -5.37
C SER A 92 -0.59 5.38 -6.49
N ALA A 93 -0.71 4.06 -6.36
CA ALA A 93 -1.46 3.23 -7.31
C ALA A 93 -2.95 3.57 -7.29
N LEU A 94 -3.53 3.80 -6.10
CA LEU A 94 -4.92 4.21 -5.98
C LEU A 94 -5.17 5.59 -6.61
N LYS A 95 -4.29 6.58 -6.38
CA LYS A 95 -4.40 7.90 -7.01
C LYS A 95 -4.36 7.82 -8.54
N HIS A 96 -3.51 6.97 -9.10
CA HIS A 96 -3.46 6.76 -10.54
C HIS A 96 -4.77 6.18 -11.09
N ARG A 97 -5.34 5.18 -10.41
CA ARG A 97 -6.63 4.58 -10.78
C ARG A 97 -7.78 5.58 -10.69
N VAL A 98 -7.83 6.39 -9.62
CA VAL A 98 -8.85 7.44 -9.46
C VAL A 98 -8.76 8.44 -10.59
N LYS A 99 -7.55 8.89 -10.97
CA LYS A 99 -7.36 9.82 -12.08
C LYS A 99 -7.87 9.25 -13.42
N ILE A 100 -7.61 7.98 -13.70
CA ILE A 100 -8.14 7.31 -14.90
C ILE A 100 -9.67 7.31 -14.90
N LEU A 101 -10.28 6.99 -13.75
CA LEU A 101 -11.73 7.01 -13.61
C LEU A 101 -12.31 8.43 -13.74
N GLU A 102 -11.65 9.44 -13.18
CA GLU A 102 -12.04 10.84 -13.35
C GLU A 102 -11.97 11.26 -14.82
N ASP A 103 -10.93 10.88 -15.55
CA ASP A 103 -10.80 11.18 -16.98
C ASP A 103 -11.87 10.50 -17.84
N VAL A 104 -12.42 9.36 -17.37
CA VAL A 104 -13.54 8.66 -18.02
C VAL A 104 -14.88 9.31 -17.65
N VAL A 105 -15.11 9.57 -16.37
CA VAL A 105 -16.35 10.18 -15.85
C VAL A 105 -16.51 11.62 -16.31
N ASN A 106 -15.40 12.37 -16.41
CA ASN A 106 -15.39 13.77 -16.86
C ASN A 106 -15.37 13.92 -18.40
N LYS A 107 -15.56 12.84 -19.17
CA LYS A 107 -15.85 12.91 -20.62
C LYS A 107 -17.33 12.62 -20.97
N PRO A 108 -18.35 13.21 -20.32
CA PRO A 108 -19.76 12.99 -20.68
C PRO A 108 -20.12 13.58 -22.06
N GLY A 109 -19.24 14.38 -22.66
CA GLY A 109 -19.48 15.05 -23.93
C GLY A 109 -19.77 14.08 -25.09
N TYR A 110 -18.97 13.03 -25.25
CA TYR A 110 -19.12 12.16 -26.43
C TYR A 110 -20.33 11.24 -26.33
N VAL A 111 -20.70 10.79 -25.13
CA VAL A 111 -21.91 9.96 -24.91
C VAL A 111 -23.16 10.73 -25.30
N ALA A 112 -23.29 11.99 -24.84
CA ALA A 112 -24.42 12.84 -25.20
C ALA A 112 -24.46 13.18 -26.70
N MET A 113 -23.28 13.46 -27.30
CA MET A 113 -23.16 13.70 -28.74
C MET A 113 -23.58 12.48 -29.56
N MET A 114 -23.06 11.29 -29.22
CA MET A 114 -23.39 10.04 -29.90
C MET A 114 -24.88 9.71 -29.76
N ALA A 115 -25.46 9.87 -28.58
CA ALA A 115 -26.89 9.63 -28.37
C ALA A 115 -27.77 10.55 -29.25
N ALA A 116 -27.42 11.84 -29.34
CA ALA A 116 -28.12 12.79 -30.20
C ALA A 116 -27.96 12.43 -31.70
N ASP A 117 -26.76 12.01 -32.09
CA ASP A 117 -26.45 11.62 -33.48
C ASP A 117 -27.11 10.30 -33.90
N LEU A 118 -27.25 9.33 -32.98
CA LEU A 118 -27.97 8.08 -33.24
C LEU A 118 -29.46 8.33 -33.54
N GLN A 119 -30.04 9.40 -33.00
CA GLN A 119 -31.40 9.82 -33.34
C GLN A 119 -31.52 10.25 -34.80
N LEU A 120 -30.46 10.80 -35.42
CA LEU A 120 -30.46 11.08 -36.86
C LEU A 120 -30.51 9.77 -37.65
N GLY A 121 -29.71 8.78 -37.28
CA GLY A 121 -29.81 7.47 -37.95
C GLY A 121 -31.16 6.78 -37.73
N ALA A 122 -31.92 7.11 -36.67
CA ALA A 122 -33.28 6.62 -36.48
C ALA A 122 -34.26 7.10 -37.56
N SER A 123 -34.13 8.33 -38.08
CA SER A 123 -34.99 8.76 -39.19
C SER A 123 -34.62 8.09 -40.51
N ALA A 124 -33.36 7.67 -40.70
CA ALA A 124 -32.97 6.80 -41.82
C ALA A 124 -33.76 5.48 -41.79
N LYS A 125 -33.83 4.86 -40.61
CA LYS A 125 -34.54 3.60 -40.39
C LYS A 125 -36.03 3.74 -40.75
N VAL A 126 -36.65 4.86 -40.37
CA VAL A 126 -38.06 5.15 -40.72
C VAL A 126 -38.22 5.25 -42.24
N ALA A 127 -37.40 6.05 -42.91
CA ALA A 127 -37.50 6.23 -44.37
C ALA A 127 -37.29 4.91 -45.15
N ILE A 128 -36.33 4.09 -44.71
CA ILE A 128 -36.09 2.76 -45.29
C ILE A 128 -37.27 1.81 -45.03
N THR A 129 -37.82 1.84 -43.81
CA THR A 129 -38.99 1.01 -43.44
C THR A 129 -40.20 1.37 -44.30
N GLU A 130 -40.48 2.66 -44.48
CA GLU A 130 -41.60 3.16 -45.30
C GLU A 130 -41.41 2.80 -46.78
N MET A 131 -40.20 2.97 -47.32
CA MET A 131 -39.87 2.56 -48.69
C MET A 131 -40.08 1.06 -48.89
N TYR A 132 -39.59 0.23 -47.96
CA TYR A 132 -39.74 -1.22 -48.05
C TYR A 132 -41.21 -1.65 -47.95
N GLN A 133 -41.99 -1.06 -47.04
CA GLN A 133 -43.41 -1.36 -46.90
C GLN A 133 -44.23 -0.93 -48.12
N SER A 134 -43.85 0.16 -48.77
CA SER A 134 -44.56 0.69 -49.95
C SER A 134 -44.21 -0.05 -51.23
N ASN A 135 -42.93 -0.40 -51.41
CA ASN A 135 -42.40 -0.86 -52.70
C ASN A 135 -41.92 -2.32 -52.70
N GLY A 136 -41.80 -2.96 -51.53
CA GLY A 136 -41.26 -4.32 -51.39
C GLY A 136 -39.77 -4.45 -51.71
N ILE A 137 -39.04 -3.33 -51.83
CA ILE A 137 -37.60 -3.29 -52.12
C ILE A 137 -36.86 -2.45 -51.08
N THR A 138 -35.65 -2.86 -50.72
CA THR A 138 -34.78 -2.08 -49.83
C THR A 138 -34.05 -0.97 -50.57
N ALA A 139 -33.85 0.16 -49.91
CA ALA A 139 -32.98 1.23 -50.40
C ALA A 139 -31.54 0.72 -50.61
N GLY A 140 -30.89 1.20 -51.66
CA GLY A 140 -29.47 1.00 -51.92
C GLY A 140 -28.62 2.26 -51.72
N SER A 141 -29.27 3.42 -51.60
CA SER A 141 -28.62 4.73 -51.46
C SER A 141 -29.51 5.73 -50.71
N ASN A 142 -28.92 6.85 -50.28
CA ASN A 142 -29.66 7.96 -49.68
C ASN A 142 -30.72 8.55 -50.63
N ALA A 143 -30.43 8.59 -51.93
CA ALA A 143 -31.33 9.15 -52.92
C ALA A 143 -32.63 8.33 -53.07
N ASP A 144 -32.56 7.01 -52.89
CA ASP A 144 -33.71 6.11 -53.04
C ASP A 144 -34.83 6.41 -52.04
N VAL A 145 -34.46 6.89 -50.86
CA VAL A 145 -35.38 7.27 -49.77
C VAL A 145 -35.55 8.78 -49.65
N GLY A 146 -35.15 9.55 -50.68
CA GLY A 146 -35.32 11.00 -50.71
C GLY A 146 -34.47 11.76 -49.68
N MET A 147 -33.38 11.16 -49.20
CA MET A 147 -32.51 11.75 -48.20
C MET A 147 -31.37 12.54 -48.83
N PRO A 148 -30.84 13.57 -48.14
CA PRO A 148 -29.68 14.32 -48.62
C PRO A 148 -28.46 13.42 -48.87
N VAL A 149 -27.49 13.95 -49.61
CA VAL A 149 -26.19 13.28 -49.76
C VAL A 149 -25.55 13.07 -48.39
N ALA A 150 -24.76 12.00 -48.26
CA ALA A 150 -24.28 11.50 -46.97
C ALA A 150 -23.56 12.56 -46.11
N THR A 151 -22.83 13.49 -46.73
CA THR A 151 -22.07 14.56 -46.07
C THR A 151 -22.94 15.70 -45.54
N ASP A 152 -24.11 15.92 -46.14
CA ASP A 152 -25.00 17.01 -45.75
C ASP A 152 -25.82 16.61 -44.53
N TRP A 153 -25.91 15.32 -44.25
CA TRP A 153 -26.62 14.77 -43.11
C TRP A 153 -25.67 14.41 -41.96
N HIS A 154 -25.34 15.45 -41.19
CA HIS A 154 -24.34 15.43 -40.12
C HIS A 154 -24.93 15.90 -38.79
N GLY A 155 -24.22 15.60 -37.70
CA GLY A 155 -24.61 15.92 -36.33
C GLY A 155 -23.47 16.53 -35.52
N GLN A 156 -23.49 16.35 -34.20
CA GLN A 156 -22.46 16.91 -33.32
C GLN A 156 -21.14 16.17 -33.45
N SER A 157 -21.15 14.86 -33.65
CA SER A 157 -19.97 14.03 -33.88
C SER A 157 -20.10 13.16 -35.13
N LEU A 158 -21.32 12.99 -35.64
CA LEU A 158 -21.64 12.34 -36.91
C LEU A 158 -21.20 13.20 -38.09
N ARG A 159 -20.37 12.61 -38.96
CA ARG A 159 -19.85 13.26 -40.17
C ARG A 159 -20.62 12.86 -41.41
N GLU A 160 -20.98 11.58 -41.53
CA GLU A 160 -21.62 11.05 -42.72
C GLU A 160 -22.67 9.99 -42.36
N THR A 161 -23.78 9.98 -43.10
CA THR A 161 -24.80 8.93 -43.03
C THR A 161 -24.98 8.30 -44.40
N HIS A 162 -24.55 7.03 -44.54
CA HIS A 162 -24.67 6.29 -45.79
C HIS A 162 -25.76 5.23 -45.70
N ILE A 163 -26.62 5.14 -46.70
CA ILE A 163 -27.46 3.98 -46.93
C ILE A 163 -26.77 3.10 -47.96
N ARG A 164 -26.55 1.83 -47.61
CA ARG A 164 -25.89 0.82 -48.42
C ARG A 164 -26.93 -0.17 -48.99
N PRO A 165 -26.55 -0.98 -50.00
CA PRO A 165 -27.39 -2.07 -50.49
C PRO A 165 -27.92 -2.95 -49.36
N GLY A 166 -29.20 -3.32 -49.46
CA GLY A 166 -29.91 -4.06 -48.41
C GLY A 166 -30.47 -3.18 -47.28
N GLY A 167 -30.46 -1.85 -47.43
CA GLY A 167 -31.01 -0.92 -46.44
C GLY A 167 -30.13 -0.76 -45.19
N VAL A 168 -28.85 -1.12 -45.25
CA VAL A 168 -27.92 -0.94 -44.12
C VAL A 168 -27.57 0.53 -44.00
N VAL A 169 -27.78 1.09 -42.81
CA VAL A 169 -27.40 2.49 -42.50
C VAL A 169 -26.04 2.47 -41.84
N GLU A 170 -25.04 3.15 -42.41
CA GLU A 170 -23.73 3.38 -41.80
C GLU A 170 -23.60 4.83 -41.34
N LEU A 171 -23.37 5.00 -40.04
CA LEU A 171 -23.08 6.28 -39.40
C LEU A 171 -21.58 6.38 -39.16
N ILE A 172 -20.93 7.38 -39.77
CA ILE A 172 -19.48 7.59 -39.66
C ILE A 172 -19.22 8.81 -38.77
N PHE A 173 -18.50 8.60 -37.69
CA PHE A 173 -18.24 9.61 -36.68
C PHE A 173 -16.83 10.20 -36.78
N ASP A 174 -16.66 11.40 -36.25
CA ASP A 174 -15.35 12.05 -36.08
C ASP A 174 -14.74 11.78 -34.69
N LYS A 175 -13.55 12.37 -34.45
CA LYS A 175 -12.80 12.19 -33.20
C LYS A 175 -13.56 12.61 -31.93
N ARG A 176 -14.60 13.42 -32.02
CA ARG A 176 -15.42 13.87 -30.89
C ARG A 176 -16.26 12.74 -30.31
N SER A 177 -16.54 11.70 -31.07
CA SER A 177 -17.16 10.45 -30.60
C SER A 177 -16.23 9.58 -29.74
N GLY A 178 -14.95 9.95 -29.61
CA GLY A 178 -13.92 9.13 -28.98
C GLY A 178 -13.13 8.26 -29.97
N VAL A 179 -13.68 7.97 -31.15
CA VAL A 179 -13.01 7.17 -32.20
C VAL A 179 -13.11 7.87 -33.54
N ALA A 180 -11.97 8.33 -34.07
CA ALA A 180 -11.94 9.03 -35.35
C ALA A 180 -12.25 8.07 -36.51
N GLY A 181 -13.34 8.34 -37.24
CA GLY A 181 -13.81 7.46 -38.32
C GLY A 181 -14.54 6.22 -37.83
N GLY A 182 -14.93 6.16 -36.54
CA GLY A 182 -15.70 5.04 -36.02
C GLY A 182 -17.06 4.91 -36.71
N VAL A 183 -17.51 3.67 -36.89
CA VAL A 183 -18.72 3.35 -37.65
C VAL A 183 -19.72 2.61 -36.77
N ILE A 184 -20.98 3.06 -36.80
CA ILE A 184 -22.13 2.34 -36.25
C ILE A 184 -23.05 1.97 -37.40
N ARG A 185 -23.49 0.72 -37.44
CA ARG A 185 -24.39 0.19 -38.48
C ARG A 185 -25.76 -0.12 -37.92
N PHE A 186 -26.81 0.30 -38.62
CA PHE A 186 -28.15 -0.27 -38.45
C PHE A 186 -28.43 -1.25 -39.58
N VAL A 187 -28.68 -2.51 -39.23
CA VAL A 187 -28.91 -3.61 -40.17
C VAL A 187 -30.36 -4.04 -40.05
N PRO A 188 -31.19 -3.87 -41.10
CA PRO A 188 -32.57 -4.30 -41.05
C PRO A 188 -32.65 -5.84 -41.10
N ASP A 189 -33.55 -6.41 -40.32
CA ASP A 189 -33.98 -7.80 -40.45
C ASP A 189 -35.20 -7.87 -41.36
N LEU A 190 -34.96 -8.33 -42.59
CA LEU A 190 -35.99 -8.40 -43.62
C LEU A 190 -36.81 -9.69 -43.54
N GLU A 191 -36.42 -10.67 -42.71
CA GLU A 191 -37.06 -11.99 -42.71
C GLU A 191 -38.51 -11.92 -42.24
N LEU A 192 -38.75 -11.19 -41.14
CA LEU A 192 -40.09 -10.93 -40.63
C LEU A 192 -40.87 -9.97 -41.54
N ALA A 193 -40.21 -8.93 -42.03
CA ALA A 193 -40.82 -7.92 -42.91
C ALA A 193 -41.33 -8.55 -44.23
N ALA A 194 -40.58 -9.49 -44.82
CA ALA A 194 -40.98 -10.23 -46.01
C ALA A 194 -42.24 -11.09 -45.82
N ARG A 195 -42.59 -11.44 -44.58
CA ARG A 195 -43.83 -12.16 -44.22
C ARG A 195 -44.98 -11.23 -43.84
N GLY A 196 -44.83 -9.92 -44.06
CA GLY A 196 -45.80 -8.90 -43.64
C GLY A 196 -45.73 -8.53 -42.15
N GLY A 197 -44.67 -8.95 -41.46
CA GLY A 197 -44.39 -8.54 -40.09
C GLY A 197 -43.71 -7.17 -39.99
N PRO A 198 -43.42 -6.69 -38.76
CA PRO A 198 -42.60 -5.51 -38.56
C PRO A 198 -41.16 -5.74 -39.04
N MET A 199 -40.48 -4.66 -39.42
CA MET A 199 -39.05 -4.67 -39.73
C MET A 199 -38.26 -4.45 -38.44
N ASP A 200 -37.54 -5.46 -37.99
CA ASP A 200 -36.62 -5.36 -36.87
C ASP A 200 -35.28 -4.78 -37.33
N TRP A 201 -34.52 -4.23 -36.39
CA TRP A 201 -33.25 -3.58 -36.67
C TRP A 201 -32.21 -3.98 -35.65
N ARG A 202 -31.06 -4.46 -36.11
CA ARG A 202 -29.87 -4.64 -35.29
C ARG A 202 -29.01 -3.40 -35.36
N CYS A 203 -28.43 -3.02 -34.23
CA CYS A 203 -27.39 -1.99 -34.18
C CYS A 203 -26.05 -2.66 -33.86
N GLU A 204 -25.03 -2.43 -34.69
CA GLU A 204 -23.77 -3.16 -34.66
C GLU A 204 -22.59 -2.21 -34.87
N THR A 205 -21.47 -2.44 -34.18
CA THR A 205 -20.22 -1.67 -34.40
C THR A 205 -18.98 -2.50 -34.09
N PHE A 206 -17.88 -2.20 -34.76
CA PHE A 206 -16.55 -2.78 -34.49
C PHE A 206 -15.60 -1.78 -33.83
N ASP A 207 -16.02 -0.53 -33.66
CA ASP A 207 -15.15 0.58 -33.29
C ASP A 207 -15.38 1.06 -31.85
N TYR A 208 -16.55 0.76 -31.26
CA TYR A 208 -16.94 1.20 -29.93
C TYR A 208 -17.18 0.01 -28.98
N PRO A 209 -16.15 -0.47 -28.27
CA PRO A 209 -16.28 -1.59 -27.33
C PRO A 209 -17.30 -1.35 -26.21
N GLU A 210 -17.52 -0.10 -25.83
CA GLU A 210 -18.44 0.31 -24.76
C GLU A 210 -19.81 0.75 -25.28
N ILE A 211 -20.17 0.44 -26.54
CA ILE A 211 -21.40 0.95 -27.15
C ILE A 211 -22.66 0.54 -26.38
N GLU A 212 -22.68 -0.66 -25.77
CA GLU A 212 -23.81 -1.16 -24.99
C GLU A 212 -24.10 -0.32 -23.74
N ALA A 213 -23.07 0.34 -23.18
CA ALA A 213 -23.23 1.26 -22.06
C ALA A 213 -23.88 2.59 -22.49
N ILE A 214 -23.72 2.99 -23.76
CA ILE A 214 -24.26 4.23 -24.33
C ILE A 214 -25.66 3.98 -24.91
N THR A 215 -25.82 2.88 -25.65
CA THR A 215 -27.05 2.50 -26.34
C THR A 215 -27.25 1.00 -26.22
N PRO A 216 -28.04 0.53 -25.24
CA PRO A 216 -28.17 -0.90 -24.91
C PRO A 216 -28.69 -1.81 -26.04
N SER A 217 -29.27 -1.24 -27.10
CA SER A 217 -29.71 -1.97 -28.29
C SER A 217 -28.62 -2.15 -29.36
N CYS A 218 -27.44 -1.57 -29.16
CA CYS A 218 -26.29 -1.69 -30.03
C CYS A 218 -25.30 -2.69 -29.49
N HIS A 219 -24.73 -3.53 -30.35
CA HIS A 219 -23.78 -4.57 -29.98
C HIS A 219 -22.40 -4.32 -30.58
N PHE A 220 -21.37 -4.56 -29.77
CA PHE A 220 -19.99 -4.58 -30.25
C PHE A 220 -19.66 -5.93 -30.86
N LEU A 221 -19.10 -5.92 -32.07
CA LEU A 221 -18.67 -7.11 -32.80
C LEU A 221 -17.15 -7.18 -32.87
N ILE A 222 -16.61 -8.39 -32.79
CA ILE A 222 -15.18 -8.63 -32.99
C ILE A 222 -14.90 -8.66 -34.49
N LYS A 223 -13.94 -7.85 -34.93
CA LYS A 223 -13.54 -7.78 -36.34
C LYS A 223 -13.02 -9.16 -36.78
N PRO A 224 -13.51 -9.72 -37.90
CA PRO A 224 -13.02 -10.99 -38.43
C PRO A 224 -11.56 -10.91 -38.88
#